data_AF-A0AA95SG84-F1
#
_entry.id   AF-A0AA95SG84-F1
#
_cell.length_a   1.000
_cell.length_b   1.000
_cell.length_c   1.000
_cell.angle_alpha   90.00
_cell.angle_beta   90.00
_cell.angle_gamma   90.00
#
_symmetry.space_group_name_H-M   'P 1'
#
loop_
_entity.id
_entity.type
_entity.pdbx_description
1 polymer ?
#
loop_
_entity_poly.entity_id
_entity_poly.type
_entity_poly.pdbx_seq_one_letter_code
_entity_poly.pdbx_strand_id
1 'polypeptide(L)'
;MEFNLSNALNQGRRVNDIAADIRSSKNSLNVVKGSLGSSWKATEMTYINHHFDQLTTEISRLATELESIGNDIQSTANEVHREIEEKKAAEAKAKAEAEAKAKADAEAKAEAAAKAKANP
;
A
#
# COMPACT_ATOMS: atom_id res chain seq x y z
N MET A 1 -14.19 1.65 11.53
CA MET A 1 -13.07 0.70 11.38
C MET A 1 -11.85 1.53 11.07
N GLU A 2 -10.78 1.43 11.87
CA GLU A 2 -9.58 2.27 11.68
C GLU A 2 -8.65 1.62 10.65
N PHE A 3 -8.16 2.42 9.69
CA PHE A 3 -7.21 1.95 8.70
C PHE A 3 -5.83 1.77 9.34
N ASN A 4 -5.25 0.58 9.23
CA ASN A 4 -3.91 0.30 9.73
C ASN A 4 -2.88 0.37 8.60
N LEU A 5 -2.27 1.56 8.44
CA LEU A 5 -1.25 1.83 7.43
C LEU A 5 -0.06 0.86 7.55
N SER A 6 0.43 0.62 8.76
CA SER A 6 1.59 -0.25 8.99
C SER A 6 1.34 -1.68 8.51
N ASN A 7 0.14 -2.21 8.75
CA ASN A 7 -0.25 -3.53 8.25
C ASN A 7 -0.29 -3.58 6.73
N ALA A 8 -0.87 -2.57 6.06
CA ALA A 8 -0.95 -2.52 4.61
C ALA A 8 0.44 -2.39 3.96
N LEU A 9 1.31 -1.54 4.50
CA LEU A 9 2.70 -1.41 4.04
C LEU A 9 3.47 -2.72 4.21
N ASN A 10 3.29 -3.41 5.34
CA ASN A 10 3.90 -4.71 5.58
C ASN A 10 3.36 -5.78 4.63
N GLN A 11 2.08 -5.75 4.26
CA GLN A 11 1.53 -6.66 3.25
C GLN A 11 2.22 -6.47 1.89
N GLY A 12 2.36 -5.22 1.41
CA GLY A 12 3.06 -4.94 0.16
C GLY A 12 4.53 -5.38 0.19
N ARG A 13 5.23 -5.18 1.31
CA ARG A 13 6.61 -5.68 1.50
C ARG A 13 6.69 -7.20 1.40
N ARG A 14 5.80 -7.93 2.08
CA ARG A 14 5.78 -9.41 2.02
C ARG A 14 5.55 -9.91 0.59
N VAL A 15 4.75 -9.22 -0.21
CA VAL A 15 4.57 -9.58 -1.63
C VAL A 15 5.88 -9.38 -2.41
N ASN A 16 6.59 -8.28 -2.17
CA ASN A 16 7.90 -8.02 -2.80
C ASN A 16 8.96 -9.03 -2.35
N ASP A 17 8.95 -9.45 -1.09
CA ASP A 17 9.84 -10.50 -0.57
C ASP A 17 9.57 -11.83 -1.29
N ILE A 18 8.30 -12.22 -1.46
CA ILE A 18 7.92 -13.42 -2.22
C ILE A 18 8.39 -13.31 -3.69
N ALA A 19 8.27 -12.14 -4.31
CA ALA A 19 8.78 -11.91 -5.66
C ALA A 19 10.31 -12.12 -5.75
N ALA A 20 11.06 -11.71 -4.71
CA ALA A 20 12.49 -11.94 -4.63
C ALA A 20 12.83 -13.43 -4.45
N ASP A 21 12.11 -14.15 -3.59
CA ASP A 21 12.26 -15.59 -3.38
C ASP A 21 12.00 -16.39 -4.67
N ILE A 22 10.99 -15.99 -5.44
CA ILE A 22 10.66 -16.58 -6.73
C ILE A 22 11.79 -16.36 -7.75
N ARG A 23 12.42 -15.17 -7.77
CA ARG A 23 13.61 -14.92 -8.61
C ARG A 23 14.82 -15.74 -8.18
N SER A 24 15.00 -15.96 -6.88
CA SER A 24 16.04 -16.85 -6.37
C SER A 24 15.81 -18.30 -6.82
N SER A 25 14.56 -18.76 -6.76
CA SER A 25 14.15 -20.08 -7.25
C SER A 25 14.42 -20.24 -8.75
N LYS A 26 14.14 -19.20 -9.55
CA LYS A 26 14.49 -19.16 -10.99
C LYS A 26 15.99 -19.34 -11.22
N ASN A 27 16.83 -18.64 -10.44
CA ASN A 27 18.27 -18.73 -10.61
C ASN A 27 18.78 -20.13 -10.28
N SER A 28 18.20 -20.77 -9.24
CA SER A 28 18.47 -22.18 -8.92
C SER A 28 18.06 -23.11 -10.06
N LEU A 29 16.91 -22.86 -10.69
CA LEU A 29 16.44 -23.60 -11.86
C LEU A 29 17.42 -23.51 -13.04
N ASN A 30 17.97 -22.32 -13.31
CA ASN A 30 18.99 -22.10 -14.34
C ASN A 30 20.29 -22.87 -14.06
N VAL A 31 20.70 -22.97 -12.79
CA VAL A 31 21.86 -23.76 -12.37
C VAL A 31 21.62 -25.25 -12.62
N VAL A 32 20.42 -25.76 -12.30
CA VAL A 32 20.02 -27.15 -12.57
C VAL A 32 20.03 -27.42 -14.07
N LYS A 33 19.43 -26.54 -14.88
CA LYS A 33 19.45 -26.64 -16.35
C LYS A 33 20.88 -26.74 -16.89
N GLY A 34 21.77 -25.85 -16.45
CA GLY A 34 23.17 -25.84 -16.88
C GLY A 34 23.91 -27.11 -16.50
N SER A 35 23.72 -27.60 -15.27
CA SER A 35 24.34 -28.84 -14.79
C SER A 35 23.86 -30.04 -15.60
N LEU A 36 22.54 -30.19 -15.76
CA LEU A 36 21.93 -31.29 -16.51
C LEU A 36 22.38 -31.29 -17.97
N GLY A 37 22.35 -30.14 -18.64
CA GLY A 37 22.79 -30.00 -20.03
C GLY A 37 24.29 -30.21 -20.24
N SER A 38 25.11 -30.06 -19.20
CA SER A 38 26.55 -30.38 -19.25
C SER A 38 26.81 -31.88 -19.14
N SER A 39 26.08 -32.58 -18.27
CA SER A 39 26.29 -34.01 -17.96
C SER A 39 25.53 -34.96 -18.87
N TRP A 40 24.38 -34.53 -19.43
CA TRP A 40 23.52 -35.38 -20.25
C TRP A 40 23.35 -34.79 -21.66
N LYS A 41 23.91 -35.48 -22.66
CA LYS A 41 23.91 -35.06 -24.08
C LYS A 41 22.91 -35.80 -24.95
N ALA A 42 21.82 -36.30 -24.37
CA ALA A 42 20.81 -37.02 -25.13
C ALA A 42 19.87 -36.07 -25.89
N THR A 43 19.24 -36.57 -26.95
CA THR A 43 18.32 -35.80 -27.81
C THR A 43 17.15 -35.24 -27.00
N GLU A 44 16.64 -36.01 -26.04
CA GLU A 44 15.55 -35.66 -25.12
C GLU A 44 15.86 -34.38 -24.31
N MET A 45 17.14 -34.09 -24.08
CA MET A 45 17.58 -32.90 -23.35
C MET A 45 17.18 -31.60 -24.07
N THR A 46 16.94 -31.65 -25.38
CA THR A 46 16.41 -30.51 -26.15
C THR A 46 15.02 -30.10 -25.66
N TYR A 47 14.13 -31.07 -25.45
CA TYR A 47 12.76 -30.81 -24.97
C TYR A 47 12.77 -30.37 -23.50
N ILE A 48 13.60 -31.02 -22.69
CA ILE A 48 13.78 -30.64 -21.28
C ILE A 48 14.28 -29.19 -21.17
N ASN A 49 15.29 -28.82 -21.96
CA ASN A 49 15.81 -27.44 -22.00
C ASN A 49 14.75 -26.43 -22.41
N HIS A 50 13.92 -26.79 -23.40
CA HIS A 50 12.80 -25.93 -23.82
C HIS A 50 11.82 -25.67 -22.68
N HIS A 51 11.43 -26.71 -21.93
CA HIS A 51 10.55 -26.54 -20.77
C HIS A 51 11.20 -25.73 -19.64
N PHE A 52 12.51 -25.89 -19.40
CA PHE A 52 13.25 -25.02 -18.47
C PHE A 52 13.19 -23.54 -18.89
N ASP A 53 13.31 -23.24 -20.18
CA ASP A 53 13.24 -21.87 -20.70
C ASP A 53 11.83 -21.27 -20.56
N GLN A 54 10.80 -22.07 -20.82
CA GLN A 54 9.40 -21.68 -20.60
C GLN A 54 9.15 -21.37 -19.12
N LEU A 55 9.49 -22.29 -18.21
CA LEU A 55 9.34 -22.10 -16.77
C LEU A 55 10.11 -20.87 -16.27
N THR A 56 11.34 -20.67 -16.73
CA THR A 56 12.16 -19.50 -16.36
C THR A 56 11.51 -18.19 -16.77
N THR A 57 10.85 -18.17 -17.94
CA THR A 57 10.12 -17.02 -18.46
C THR A 57 8.87 -16.75 -17.64
N GLU A 58 8.07 -17.78 -17.36
CA GLU A 58 6.85 -17.67 -16.54
C GLU A 58 7.16 -17.22 -15.10
N ILE A 59 8.19 -17.80 -14.48
CA ILE A 59 8.65 -17.42 -13.14
C ILE A 59 9.12 -15.95 -13.12
N SER A 60 9.81 -15.50 -14.17
CA SER A 60 10.23 -14.09 -14.27
C SER A 60 9.03 -13.15 -14.38
N ARG A 61 8.02 -13.53 -15.16
CA ARG A 61 6.78 -12.77 -15.30
C ARG A 61 6.02 -12.70 -13.99
N LEU A 62 5.83 -13.83 -13.31
CA LEU A 62 5.15 -13.90 -12.02
C LEU A 62 5.83 -13.01 -10.97
N ALA A 63 7.16 -13.02 -10.89
CA ALA A 63 7.89 -12.17 -9.96
C ALA A 63 7.67 -10.67 -10.24
N THR A 64 7.64 -10.27 -11.53
CA THR A 64 7.35 -8.88 -11.92
C THR A 64 5.91 -8.48 -11.59
N GLU A 65 4.94 -9.37 -11.83
CA GLU A 65 3.53 -9.12 -11.49
C GLU A 65 3.34 -8.96 -9.98
N LEU A 66 3.99 -9.82 -9.17
CA LEU A 66 3.96 -9.71 -7.72
C LEU A 66 4.60 -8.41 -7.23
N GLU A 67 5.75 -8.01 -7.77
CA GLU A 67 6.37 -6.74 -7.40
C GLU A 67 5.48 -5.54 -7.74
N SER A 68 4.81 -5.56 -8.90
CA SER A 68 3.82 -4.54 -9.25
C SER A 68 2.70 -4.48 -8.21
N ILE A 69 2.12 -5.64 -7.84
CA ILE A 69 1.05 -5.72 -6.83
C ILE A 69 1.54 -5.21 -5.48
N GLY A 70 2.76 -5.58 -5.07
CA GLY A 70 3.33 -5.12 -3.80
C GLY A 70 3.53 -3.61 -3.76
N ASN A 71 3.95 -3.00 -4.87
CA ASN A 71 4.07 -1.55 -5.00
C ASN A 71 2.70 -0.86 -5.02
N ASP A 72 1.72 -1.41 -5.73
CA ASP A 72 0.35 -0.88 -5.78
C ASP A 72 -0.29 -0.89 -4.39
N ILE A 73 -0.14 -1.98 -3.62
CA ILE A 73 -0.60 -2.06 -2.23
C ILE A 73 -0.01 -0.92 -1.40
N GLN A 74 1.31 -0.68 -1.52
CA GLN A 74 1.97 0.38 -0.77
C GLN A 74 1.49 1.78 -1.20
N SER A 75 1.32 2.01 -2.50
CA SER A 75 0.82 3.28 -3.04
C SER A 75 -0.59 3.57 -2.55
N THR A 76 -1.52 2.63 -2.75
CA THR A 76 -2.91 2.77 -2.31
C THR A 76 -3.01 2.91 -0.79
N ALA A 77 -2.17 2.22 -0.02
CA ALA A 77 -2.15 2.37 1.43
C ALA A 77 -1.81 3.81 1.87
N ASN A 78 -0.83 4.44 1.21
CA ASN A 78 -0.46 5.83 1.47
C ASN A 78 -1.54 6.82 1.02
N GLU A 79 -2.15 6.58 -0.13
CA GLU A 79 -3.26 7.40 -0.64
C GLU A 79 -4.44 7.39 0.34
N VAL A 80 -4.87 6.19 0.77
CA VAL A 80 -5.96 6.04 1.74
C VAL A 80 -5.61 6.74 3.06
N HIS A 81 -4.38 6.60 3.55
CA HIS A 81 -3.96 7.28 4.77
C HIS A 81 -4.03 8.80 4.63
N ARG A 82 -3.55 9.35 3.51
CA ARG A 82 -3.62 10.78 3.22
C ARG A 82 -5.07 11.27 3.20
N GLU A 83 -5.96 10.57 2.51
CA GLU A 83 -7.39 10.93 2.46
C GLU A 83 -8.05 10.93 3.84
N ILE A 84 -7.67 10.00 4.71
CA ILE A 84 -8.17 9.94 6.09
C ILE A 84 -7.70 11.15 6.90
N GLU A 85 -6.41 11.49 6.83
CA GLU A 85 -5.87 12.63 7.56
C GLU A 85 -6.43 13.97 7.05
N GLU A 86 -6.64 14.12 5.74
CA GLU A 86 -7.31 15.28 5.15
C GLU A 86 -8.76 15.44 5.65
N LYS A 87 -9.53 14.34 5.71
CA LYS A 87 -10.89 14.35 6.25
C LYS A 87 -10.91 14.72 7.74
N LYS A 88 -10.02 14.12 8.55
CA LYS A 88 -9.89 14.46 9.97
C LYS A 88 -9.55 15.94 10.19
N ALA A 89 -8.64 16.49 9.40
CA ALA A 89 -8.28 17.90 9.47
C ALA A 89 -9.45 18.83 9.10
N ALA A 90 -10.20 18.48 8.05
CA ALA A 90 -11.39 19.24 7.64
C ALA A 90 -12.49 19.20 8.72
N GLU A 91 -12.75 18.02 9.30
CA GLU A 91 -13.71 17.86 10.40
C GLU A 91 -13.29 18.65 11.65
N ALA A 92 -12.02 18.59 12.03
CA ALA A 92 -11.49 19.35 13.15
C ALA A 92 -11.64 20.87 12.94
N LYS A 93 -11.34 21.36 11.73
CA LYS A 93 -11.53 22.77 11.36
C LYS A 93 -13.00 23.19 11.42
N ALA A 94 -13.90 22.39 10.83
CA ALA A 94 -15.33 22.68 10.86
C ALA A 94 -15.89 22.71 12.29
N LYS A 95 -15.43 21.80 13.15
CA LYS A 95 -15.80 21.78 14.57
C LYS A 95 -15.29 23.01 15.30
N ALA A 96 -14.03 23.41 15.09
CA ALA A 96 -13.45 24.60 15.70
C ALA A 96 -14.18 25.89 15.27
N GLU A 97 -14.53 26.02 13.99
CA GLU A 97 -15.30 27.15 13.46
C GLU A 97 -16.72 27.20 14.05
N ALA A 98 -17.40 26.05 14.17
CA ALA A 98 -18.72 25.97 14.79
C ALA A 98 -18.68 26.33 16.28
N GLU A 99 -17.68 25.85 17.02
CA GLU A 99 -17.49 26.19 18.44
C GLU A 99 -17.16 27.67 18.64
N ALA A 100 -16.32 28.26 17.77
CA ALA A 100 -16.00 29.68 17.82
C ALA A 100 -17.24 30.55 17.56
N LYS A 101 -18.04 30.19 16.55
CA LYS A 101 -19.29 30.90 16.25
C LYS A 101 -20.31 30.79 17.39
N ALA A 102 -20.46 29.59 17.97
CA ALA A 102 -21.37 29.39 19.10
C ALA A 102 -20.97 30.20 20.34
N LYS A 103 -19.66 30.30 20.63
CA LYS A 103 -19.15 31.15 21.72
C LYS A 103 -19.41 32.64 21.45
N ALA A 104 -19.10 33.12 20.25
CA ALA A 104 -19.34 34.51 19.87
C ALA A 104 -20.84 34.88 19.96
N ASP A 105 -21.74 34.01 19.49
CA ASP A 105 -23.19 34.23 19.58
C ASP A 105 -23.68 34.23 21.03
N ALA A 106 -23.11 33.39 21.90
CA ALA A 106 -23.45 33.35 23.32
C ALA A 106 -22.96 34.60 24.06
N GLU A 107 -21.74 35.05 23.79
CA GLU A 107 -21.16 36.28 24.34
C GLU A 107 -21.97 37.51 23.91
N ALA A 108 -22.30 37.64 22.62
CA ALA A 108 -23.11 38.73 22.11
C ALA A 108 -24.51 38.78 22.76
N LYS A 109 -25.14 37.62 22.98
CA LYS A 109 -26.43 37.54 23.70
C LYS A 109 -26.29 37.94 25.17
N ALA A 110 -25.21 37.53 25.84
CA ALA A 110 -24.96 37.87 27.23
C ALA A 110 -24.73 39.39 27.39
N GLU A 111 -23.95 40.00 26.51
CA GLU A 111 -23.72 41.45 26.52
C GLU A 111 -25.00 42.24 26.23
N ALA A 112 -25.81 41.81 25.26
CA ALA A 112 -27.09 42.44 24.96
C ALA A 112 -28.06 42.38 26.15
N ALA A 113 -28.14 41.24 26.84
CA ALA A 113 -28.97 41.08 28.03
C ALA A 113 -28.46 41.92 29.22
N ALA A 114 -27.14 42.08 29.36
CA ALA A 114 -26.56 42.94 30.39
C ALA A 114 -26.87 44.42 30.15
N LYS A 115 -26.75 44.89 28.90
CA LYS A 115 -27.09 46.28 28.53
C LYS A 115 -28.58 46.58 28.72
N ALA A 116 -29.47 45.64 28.39
CA ALA A 116 -30.90 45.80 28.58
C ALA A 116 -31.32 45.90 30.07
N LYS A 117 -30.57 45.28 30.99
CA LYS A 117 -30.82 45.40 32.44
C LYS A 117 -30.23 46.67 33.08
N ALA A 118 -29.26 47.31 32.42
CA ALA A 118 -28.57 48.49 32.94
C ALA A 118 -29.27 49.82 32.58
N ASN A 119 -30.28 49.79 31.71
CA ASN A 119 -31.03 50.98 31.28
C ASN A 119 -32.55 50.67 31.37
N PRO A 120 -33.19 50.84 32.54
CA PRO A 120 -34.62 50.60 32.74
C PRO A 120 -35.51 51.64 32.04
#